data_AF-A0AB73G3N2-F1
#
_entry.id   AF-A0AB73G3N2-F1
#
_cell.length_a   1.000
_cell.length_b   1.000
_cell.length_c   1.000
_cell.angle_alpha   90.00
_cell.angle_beta   90.00
_cell.angle_gamma   90.00
#
_symmetry.space_group_name_H-M   'P 1'
#
loop_
_entity.id
_entity.type
_entity.pdbx_description
1 polymer ?
#
loop_
_entity_poly.entity_id
_entity_poly.type
_entity_poly.pdbx_seq_one_letter_code
_entity_poly.pdbx_strand_id
1 'polypeptide(L)'
;MNWLSEYFAQRTRSLFLSMWAYPPLVLGPDGPVAPPAYCLPYPGVRLVLTPGDKVRRGELTEDLPARYDAAGLLTAGAGGPGERGDATAFFRTITIYAPSAFNPDFLVTINGIYMFVPVFSRDGAPGFSGTCRAQEKDLDAAERMELPWTFQGYLSI
;
A
#
# COMPACT_ATOMS: atom_id res chain seq x y z
N MET A 1 10.67 14.83 -4.60
CA MET A 1 9.38 15.27 -5.18
C MET A 1 8.31 14.32 -4.70
N ASN A 2 7.15 14.80 -4.25
CA ASN A 2 6.04 13.93 -3.82
C ASN A 2 5.00 13.88 -4.93
N TRP A 3 4.98 12.77 -5.67
CA TRP A 3 4.09 12.61 -6.82
C TRP A 3 2.61 12.53 -6.45
N LEU A 4 2.28 12.03 -5.25
CA LEU A 4 0.89 12.01 -4.79
C LEU A 4 0.33 13.43 -4.63
N SER A 5 1.14 14.38 -4.15
CA SER A 5 0.72 15.78 -4.08
C SER A 5 0.25 16.30 -5.44
N GLU A 6 0.97 15.96 -6.51
CA GLU A 6 0.62 16.40 -7.86
C GLU A 6 -0.63 15.68 -8.38
N TYR A 7 -0.69 14.36 -8.25
CA TYR A 7 -1.84 13.58 -8.74
C TYR A 7 -3.14 13.95 -8.03
N PHE A 8 -3.10 14.22 -6.73
CA PHE A 8 -4.27 14.73 -6.01
C PHE A 8 -4.62 16.17 -6.40
N ALA A 9 -3.64 17.06 -6.56
CA ALA A 9 -3.88 18.44 -6.99
C ALA A 9 -4.50 18.52 -8.40
N GLN A 10 -4.06 17.65 -9.31
CA GLN A 10 -4.59 17.55 -10.68
C GLN A 10 -5.91 16.78 -10.76
N ARG A 11 -6.37 16.17 -9.67
CA ARG A 11 -7.54 15.28 -9.63
C ARG A 11 -7.47 14.18 -10.69
N THR A 12 -6.29 13.58 -10.84
CA THR A 12 -6.08 12.48 -11.79
C THR A 12 -7.08 11.36 -11.52
N ARG A 13 -7.94 11.02 -12.50
CA ARG A 13 -9.07 10.12 -12.24
C ARG A 13 -8.65 8.71 -11.85
N SER A 14 -7.55 8.22 -12.43
CA SER A 14 -6.99 6.92 -12.11
C SER A 14 -5.48 6.92 -12.23
N LEU A 15 -4.86 6.09 -11.40
CA LEU A 15 -3.44 5.78 -11.41
C LEU A 15 -3.26 4.27 -11.56
N PHE A 16 -2.08 3.84 -11.98
CA PHE A 16 -1.65 2.45 -11.85
C PHE A 16 -0.62 2.34 -10.74
N LEU A 17 -0.76 1.30 -9.91
CA LEU A 17 0.14 0.97 -8.83
C LEU A 17 0.81 -0.38 -9.09
N SER A 18 2.13 -0.37 -9.25
CA SER A 18 2.96 -1.55 -9.09
C SER A 18 3.54 -1.57 -7.67
N MET A 19 3.54 -2.71 -6.99
CA MET A 19 4.05 -2.80 -5.62
C MET A 19 4.53 -4.21 -5.27
N TRP A 20 5.58 -4.24 -4.46
CA TRP A 20 6.11 -5.41 -3.78
C TRP A 20 5.96 -5.23 -2.26
N ALA A 21 5.53 -6.30 -1.59
CA ALA A 21 5.50 -6.41 -0.14
C ALA A 21 6.47 -7.50 0.31
N TYR A 22 7.42 -7.11 1.13
CA TYR A 22 8.45 -7.98 1.70
C TYR A 22 8.07 -8.31 3.15
N PRO A 23 7.73 -9.57 3.45
CA PRO A 23 7.45 -9.99 4.81
C PRO A 23 8.69 -9.93 5.70
N PRO A 24 8.50 -9.81 7.03
CA PRO A 24 9.55 -10.03 8.01
C PRO A 24 10.25 -11.38 7.84
N LEU A 25 11.50 -11.45 8.29
CA LEU A 25 12.25 -12.70 8.37
C LEU A 25 11.52 -13.70 9.30
N VAL A 26 11.62 -14.98 8.98
CA VAL A 26 11.20 -16.09 9.85
C VAL A 26 12.42 -16.79 10.42
N LEU A 27 12.28 -17.42 11.59
CA LEU A 27 13.35 -18.25 12.16
C LEU A 27 13.29 -19.66 11.56
N GLY A 28 14.26 -19.97 10.70
CA GLY A 28 14.48 -21.32 10.19
C GLY A 28 15.40 -22.14 11.12
N PRO A 29 15.60 -23.44 10.82
CA PRO A 29 16.41 -24.33 11.63
C PRO A 29 17.88 -23.88 11.76
N ASP A 30 18.43 -23.26 10.71
CA ASP A 30 19.84 -22.85 10.63
C ASP A 30 20.04 -21.32 10.75
N GLY A 31 18.98 -20.56 11.02
CA GLY A 31 19.03 -19.10 11.10
C GLY A 31 17.87 -18.40 10.40
N PRO A 32 17.93 -17.06 10.24
CA PRO A 32 16.86 -16.28 9.65
C PRO A 32 16.70 -16.59 8.15
N VAL A 33 15.47 -16.78 7.71
CA VAL A 33 15.11 -17.03 6.31
C VAL A 33 14.19 -15.92 5.82
N ALA A 34 14.45 -15.39 4.63
CA ALA A 34 13.58 -14.42 3.98
C ALA A 34 12.43 -15.14 3.26
N PRO A 35 11.16 -14.91 3.64
CA PRO A 35 10.05 -15.47 2.91
C PRO A 35 9.91 -14.79 1.53
N PRO A 36 9.22 -15.44 0.56
CA PRO A 36 8.96 -14.83 -0.74
C PRO A 36 8.22 -13.49 -0.61
N ALA A 37 8.56 -12.55 -1.50
CA ALA A 37 7.82 -11.30 -1.61
C ALA A 37 6.47 -11.53 -2.31
N TYR A 38 5.48 -10.72 -1.96
CA TYR A 38 4.21 -10.62 -2.66
C TYR A 38 4.28 -9.47 -3.65
N CYS A 39 3.81 -9.66 -4.88
CA CYS A 39 3.76 -8.59 -5.86
C CYS A 39 2.37 -8.40 -6.48
N LEU A 40 2.06 -7.15 -6.80
CA LEU A 40 0.95 -6.81 -7.68
C LEU A 40 1.29 -7.24 -9.13
N PRO A 41 0.28 -7.59 -9.94
CA PRO A 41 0.51 -8.02 -11.32
C PRO A 41 1.10 -6.88 -12.15
N TYR A 42 1.94 -7.21 -13.13
CA TYR A 42 2.43 -6.26 -14.12
C TYR A 42 1.31 -5.97 -15.16
N PRO A 43 1.09 -4.71 -15.58
CA PRO A 43 1.88 -3.50 -15.29
C PRO A 43 1.49 -2.73 -14.02
N GLY A 44 0.57 -3.27 -13.22
CA GLY A 44 0.08 -2.70 -11.97
C GLY A 44 -1.42 -2.88 -11.84
N VAL A 45 -1.96 -2.46 -10.70
CA VAL A 45 -3.41 -2.41 -10.45
C VAL A 45 -3.91 -0.99 -10.57
N ARG A 46 -5.11 -0.83 -11.13
CA ARG A 46 -5.72 0.47 -11.29
C ARG A 46 -6.27 0.97 -9.96
N LEU A 47 -5.92 2.19 -9.58
CA LEU A 47 -6.52 2.93 -8.48
C LEU A 47 -7.46 4.01 -9.04
N VAL A 48 -8.58 4.25 -8.38
CA VAL A 48 -9.60 5.23 -8.77
C VAL A 48 -9.75 6.30 -7.70
N LEU A 49 -9.78 7.56 -8.13
CA LEU A 49 -9.93 8.71 -7.24
C LEU A 49 -11.36 8.82 -6.72
N THR A 50 -11.48 8.84 -5.40
CA THR A 50 -12.63 9.40 -4.68
C THR A 50 -12.23 10.77 -4.15
N PRO A 51 -12.83 11.87 -4.65
CA PRO A 51 -12.56 13.21 -4.14
C PRO A 51 -12.88 13.33 -2.64
N GLY A 52 -12.19 14.25 -1.95
CA GLY A 52 -12.54 14.59 -0.57
C GLY A 52 -13.93 15.20 -0.49
N ASP A 53 -14.60 15.01 0.64
CA ASP A 53 -15.98 15.42 0.86
C ASP A 53 -16.17 16.01 2.25
N LYS A 54 -17.25 16.77 2.47
CA LYS A 54 -17.61 17.30 3.78
C LYS A 54 -18.82 16.55 4.31
N VAL A 55 -18.64 15.79 5.38
CA VAL A 55 -19.73 15.05 6.01
C VAL A 55 -20.24 15.80 7.22
N ARG A 56 -21.55 16.01 7.28
CA ARG A 56 -22.22 16.63 8.42
C ARG A 56 -22.88 15.55 9.28
N ARG A 57 -22.46 15.44 10.55
CA ARG A 57 -23.10 14.63 11.60
C ARG A 57 -23.65 15.54 12.69
N GLY A 58 -24.95 15.82 12.63
CA GLY A 58 -25.59 16.78 13.54
C GLY A 58 -25.08 18.20 13.28
N GLU A 59 -24.41 18.77 14.28
CA GLU A 59 -23.74 20.08 14.19
C GLU A 59 -22.27 19.98 13.77
N LEU A 60 -21.67 18.78 13.79
CA LEU A 60 -20.28 18.57 13.40
C LEU A 60 -20.16 18.46 11.89
N THR A 61 -19.27 19.23 11.29
CA THR A 61 -18.85 19.08 9.89
C THR A 61 -17.41 18.56 9.88
N GLU A 62 -17.21 17.39 9.29
CA GLU A 62 -15.91 16.74 9.16
C GLU A 62 -15.48 16.70 7.69
N ASP A 63 -14.21 17.04 7.44
CA ASP A 63 -13.62 16.93 6.12
C ASP A 63 -13.02 15.53 5.93
N LEU A 64 -13.59 14.76 5.00
CA LEU A 64 -13.04 13.49 4.56
C LEU A 64 -11.94 13.73 3.52
N PRO A 65 -10.74 13.12 3.69
CA PRO A 65 -9.68 13.23 2.71
C PRO A 65 -10.07 12.59 1.38
N ALA A 66 -9.54 13.16 0.30
CA ALA A 66 -9.53 12.47 -0.98
C ALA A 66 -8.70 11.18 -0.87
N ARG A 67 -9.07 10.16 -1.64
CA ARG A 67 -8.35 8.89 -1.64
C ARG A 67 -8.35 8.21 -3.00
N TYR A 68 -7.35 7.40 -3.24
CA TYR A 68 -7.31 6.44 -4.33
C TYR A 68 -7.60 5.05 -3.78
N ASP A 69 -8.57 4.35 -4.36
CA ASP A 69 -8.92 2.97 -3.99
C ASP A 69 -8.61 2.02 -5.16
N ALA A 70 -8.09 0.83 -4.86
CA ALA A 70 -7.92 -0.20 -5.87
C ALA A 70 -9.26 -0.61 -6.50
N ALA A 71 -9.32 -0.66 -7.82
CA ALA A 71 -10.50 -1.07 -8.56
C ALA A 71 -10.53 -2.59 -8.77
N GLY A 72 -11.59 -3.25 -8.29
CA GLY A 72 -11.84 -4.67 -8.51
C GLY A 72 -11.12 -5.61 -7.54
N LEU A 73 -11.21 -6.92 -7.81
CA LEU A 73 -10.51 -7.96 -7.05
C LEU A 73 -9.01 -7.89 -7.33
N LEU A 74 -8.22 -7.75 -6.28
CA LEU A 74 -6.77 -7.78 -6.34
C LEU A 74 -6.29 -9.24 -6.37
N THR A 75 -5.73 -9.67 -7.50
CA THR A 75 -4.97 -10.93 -7.58
C THR A 75 -3.49 -10.63 -7.39
N ALA A 76 -2.92 -11.07 -6.27
CA ALA A 76 -1.49 -10.99 -5.97
C ALA A 76 -0.81 -12.33 -6.30
N GLY A 77 0.38 -12.30 -6.91
CA GLY A 77 1.22 -13.49 -7.09
C GLY A 77 2.31 -13.57 -6.02
N ALA A 78 2.63 -14.79 -5.58
CA ALA A 78 3.87 -15.05 -4.86
C ALA A 78 4.99 -15.27 -5.88
N GLY A 79 6.13 -14.57 -5.74
CA GLY A 79 7.25 -14.66 -6.69
C GLY A 79 7.45 -13.39 -7.52
N GLY A 80 8.52 -13.39 -8.33
CA GLY A 80 8.94 -12.23 -9.12
C GLY A 80 7.96 -11.86 -10.26
N PRO A 81 8.14 -10.71 -10.92
CA PRO A 81 7.28 -10.32 -12.04
C PRO A 81 7.29 -11.39 -13.14
N GLY A 82 6.13 -12.04 -13.35
CA GLY A 82 5.94 -13.09 -14.36
C GLY A 82 5.86 -14.53 -13.85
N GLU A 83 6.08 -14.78 -12.55
CA GLU A 83 5.92 -16.12 -11.97
C GLU A 83 4.47 -16.35 -11.51
N ARG A 84 3.83 -17.38 -12.06
CA ARG A 84 2.55 -17.93 -11.55
C ARG A 84 2.82 -18.79 -10.32
N GLY A 85 3.34 -18.19 -9.25
CA GLY A 85 3.28 -18.81 -7.93
C GLY A 85 1.84 -18.82 -7.43
N ASP A 86 1.49 -19.82 -6.61
CA ASP A 86 0.14 -20.00 -6.07
C ASP A 86 -0.31 -18.69 -5.40
N ALA A 87 -1.33 -18.06 -6.02
CA ALA A 87 -1.76 -16.71 -5.74
C ALA A 87 -2.50 -16.66 -4.39
N THR A 88 -1.76 -16.70 -3.28
CA THR A 88 -2.31 -16.29 -1.99
C THR A 88 -2.55 -14.78 -2.08
N ALA A 89 -3.82 -14.38 -2.03
CA ALA A 89 -4.25 -13.00 -2.18
C ALA A 89 -3.80 -12.14 -0.98
N PHE A 90 -2.50 -11.79 -0.95
CA PHE A 90 -1.95 -10.89 0.06
C PHE A 90 -2.59 -9.52 -0.07
N PHE A 91 -2.63 -8.94 -1.27
CA PHE A 91 -3.33 -7.68 -1.50
C PHE A 91 -4.82 -7.95 -1.71
N ARG A 92 -5.67 -7.55 -0.76
CA ARG A 92 -7.15 -7.60 -0.86
C ARG A 92 -7.76 -6.23 -1.06
N THR A 93 -7.26 -5.25 -0.31
CA THR A 93 -7.61 -3.83 -0.47
C THR A 93 -6.34 -2.98 -0.42
N ILE A 94 -6.31 -1.93 -1.23
CA ILE A 94 -5.26 -0.91 -1.19
C ILE A 94 -5.95 0.44 -1.30
N THR A 95 -5.67 1.33 -0.36
CA THR A 95 -6.15 2.70 -0.37
C THR A 95 -5.01 3.66 -0.06
N ILE A 96 -4.90 4.74 -0.84
CA ILE A 96 -3.97 5.84 -0.61
C ILE A 96 -4.77 7.08 -0.25
N TYR A 97 -4.62 7.58 0.97
CA TYR A 97 -5.28 8.79 1.46
C TYR A 97 -4.40 10.03 1.26
N ALA A 98 -5.01 11.12 0.85
CA ALA A 98 -4.41 12.45 0.91
C ALA A 98 -4.32 12.95 2.37
N PRO A 99 -3.41 13.90 2.66
CA PRO A 99 -3.37 14.61 3.93
C PRO A 99 -4.74 15.17 4.34
N SER A 100 -5.00 15.16 5.64
CA SER A 100 -6.20 15.67 6.29
C SER A 100 -5.83 16.39 7.59
N ALA A 101 -6.82 17.00 8.24
CA ALA A 101 -6.64 17.62 9.56
C ALA A 101 -6.19 16.60 10.64
N PHE A 102 -6.53 15.32 10.48
CA PHE A 102 -6.20 14.26 11.45
C PHE A 102 -4.90 13.53 11.13
N ASN A 103 -4.46 13.54 9.87
CA ASN A 103 -3.19 12.98 9.43
C ASN A 103 -2.56 13.90 8.39
N PRO A 104 -1.48 14.63 8.70
CA PRO A 104 -0.86 15.59 7.80
C PRO A 104 -0.08 14.92 6.66
N ASP A 105 0.11 13.60 6.71
CA ASP A 105 0.87 12.83 5.72
C ASP A 105 -0.04 12.04 4.78
N PHE A 106 0.49 11.71 3.60
CA PHE A 106 -0.12 10.68 2.76
C PHE A 106 -0.06 9.34 3.48
N LEU A 107 -1.11 8.54 3.37
CA LEU A 107 -1.19 7.26 4.05
C LEU A 107 -1.59 6.17 3.07
N VAL A 108 -0.72 5.17 2.93
CA VAL A 108 -1.03 3.94 2.22
C VAL A 108 -1.55 2.93 3.24
N THR A 109 -2.69 2.33 2.93
CA THR A 109 -3.28 1.25 3.72
C THR A 109 -3.48 0.02 2.85
N ILE A 110 -3.13 -1.15 3.39
CA ILE A 110 -3.30 -2.44 2.72
C ILE A 110 -4.05 -3.36 3.66
N ASN A 111 -5.17 -3.91 3.18
CA ASN A 111 -6.08 -4.79 3.92
C ASN A 111 -6.65 -4.20 5.22
N GLY A 112 -6.44 -2.91 5.49
CA GLY A 112 -6.69 -2.31 6.80
C GLY A 112 -5.72 -2.75 7.91
N ILE A 113 -4.70 -3.56 7.60
CA ILE A 113 -3.77 -4.15 8.58
C ILE A 113 -2.40 -3.46 8.52
N TYR A 114 -1.96 -3.11 7.31
CA TYR A 114 -0.68 -2.47 7.06
C TYR A 114 -0.92 -1.01 6.72
N MET A 115 -0.23 -0.11 7.42
CA MET A 115 -0.41 1.33 7.28
C MET A 115 0.94 2.02 7.32
N PHE A 116 1.31 2.75 6.26
CA PHE A 116 2.60 3.43 6.17
C PHE A 116 2.50 4.75 5.40
N VAL A 117 3.42 5.67 5.71
CA VAL A 117 3.63 6.90 4.94
C VAL A 117 4.65 6.60 3.83
N PRO A 118 4.32 6.82 2.54
CA PRO A 118 5.22 6.54 1.44
C PRO A 118 6.36 7.58 1.38
N VAL A 119 7.59 7.09 1.28
CA VAL A 119 8.79 7.91 1.05
C VAL A 119 9.16 7.80 -0.42
N PHE A 120 9.00 8.91 -1.16
CA PHE A 120 9.29 8.95 -2.60
C PHE A 120 10.79 8.96 -2.89
N SER A 121 11.15 8.36 -4.03
CA SER A 121 12.51 8.31 -4.53
C SER A 121 13.10 9.71 -4.72
N ARG A 122 14.41 9.83 -4.46
CA ARG A 122 15.16 11.08 -4.60
C ARG A 122 15.54 11.39 -6.04
N ASP A 123 15.55 10.39 -6.91
CA ASP A 123 15.86 10.53 -8.34
C ASP A 123 14.73 11.19 -9.15
N GLY A 124 13.58 11.46 -8.52
CA GLY A 124 12.43 12.07 -9.17
C GLY A 124 11.50 11.08 -9.85
N ALA A 125 11.81 9.78 -9.88
CA ALA A 125 10.87 8.77 -10.34
C ALA A 125 9.67 8.66 -9.37
N PRO A 126 8.46 8.30 -9.85
CA PRO A 126 7.29 8.08 -8.99
C PRO A 126 7.34 6.72 -8.24
N GLY A 127 8.57 6.27 -7.94
CA GLY A 127 8.83 5.16 -7.04
C GLY A 127 8.81 5.62 -5.59
N PHE A 128 8.35 4.75 -4.69
CA PHE A 128 8.33 4.99 -3.26
C PHE A 128 8.66 3.73 -2.47
N SER A 129 9.03 3.91 -1.21
CA SER A 129 9.12 2.83 -0.22
C SER A 129 8.34 3.17 1.04
N GLY A 130 8.08 2.16 1.86
CA GLY A 130 7.44 2.33 3.15
C GLY A 130 7.66 1.13 4.05
N THR A 131 7.53 1.33 5.36
CA THR A 131 7.63 0.25 6.34
C THR A 131 6.53 0.38 7.38
N CYS A 132 6.05 -0.74 7.89
CA CYS A 132 5.12 -0.76 9.02
C CYS A 132 5.15 -2.09 9.76
N ARG A 133 4.58 -2.11 10.96
CA ARG A 133 4.21 -3.36 11.65
C ARG A 133 2.73 -3.64 11.35
N ALA A 134 2.37 -4.91 11.24
CA ALA A 134 0.96 -5.30 11.14
C ALA A 134 0.23 -4.88 12.43
N GLN A 135 -0.94 -4.25 12.32
CA GLN A 135 -1.72 -3.84 13.49
C GLN A 135 -2.39 -5.02 14.21
N GLU A 136 -2.71 -6.08 13.48
CA GLU A 136 -3.27 -7.31 14.02
C GLU A 136 -2.23 -8.42 13.97
N LYS A 137 -2.26 -9.30 14.98
CA LYS A 137 -1.45 -10.50 15.01
C LYS A 137 -2.00 -11.45 13.95
N ASP A 138 -1.44 -11.37 12.75
CA ASP A 138 -1.71 -12.28 11.65
C ASP A 138 -1.56 -13.70 12.19
N LEU A 139 -2.61 -14.53 12.16
CA LEU A 139 -2.62 -15.81 12.88
C LEU A 139 -1.56 -16.79 12.34
N ASP A 140 -1.05 -16.55 11.12
CA ASP A 140 0.09 -17.22 10.49
C ASP A 140 1.46 -16.66 10.91
N ALA A 141 1.51 -15.68 11.83
CA ALA A 141 2.74 -15.01 12.28
C ALA A 141 3.50 -15.72 13.41
N ALA A 142 3.06 -16.91 13.84
CA ALA A 142 3.70 -17.62 14.96
C ALA A 142 5.20 -17.89 14.76
N GLU A 143 5.67 -17.94 13.50
CA GLU A 143 7.08 -18.16 13.14
C GLU A 143 7.80 -16.89 12.61
N ARG A 144 7.08 -15.77 12.46
CA ARG A 144 7.64 -14.51 11.94
C ARG A 144 8.30 -13.71 13.05
N MET A 145 9.48 -13.17 12.77
CA MET A 145 10.16 -12.26 13.69
C MET A 145 9.36 -10.96 13.82
N GLU A 146 9.43 -10.33 15.00
CA GLU A 146 8.83 -9.02 15.31
C GLU A 146 9.58 -7.85 14.62
N LEU A 147 9.68 -7.91 13.30
CA LEU A 147 10.30 -6.92 12.42
C LEU A 147 9.23 -6.27 11.54
N PRO A 148 9.48 -5.05 11.02
CA PRO A 148 8.55 -4.39 10.12
C PRO A 148 8.49 -5.07 8.75
N TRP A 149 7.32 -5.02 8.13
CA TRP A 149 7.15 -5.24 6.70
C TRP A 149 7.79 -4.10 5.92
N THR A 150 8.31 -4.41 4.73
CA THR A 150 8.81 -3.41 3.78
C THR A 150 7.97 -3.42 2.51
N PHE A 151 7.65 -2.24 2.00
CA PHE A 151 6.90 -2.06 0.76
C PHE A 151 7.72 -1.20 -0.19
N GLN A 152 7.70 -1.56 -1.46
CA GLN A 152 8.28 -0.78 -2.55
C GLN A 152 7.28 -0.70 -3.67
N GLY A 153 6.98 0.50 -4.16
CA GLY A 153 5.96 0.69 -5.19
C GLY A 153 6.33 1.76 -6.19
N TYR A 154 5.55 1.82 -7.26
CA TYR A 154 5.66 2.78 -8.34
C TYR A 154 4.28 3.21 -8.82
N LEU A 155 4.09 4.51 -9.00
CA LEU A 155 2.84 5.09 -9.50
C LEU A 155 3.01 5.55 -10.96
N SER A 156 2.01 5.28 -11.79
CA SER A 156 1.93 5.82 -13.16
C SER A 156 0.50 6.23 -13.52
N ILE A 157 0.34 6.88 -14.67
CA ILE A 157 -0.95 7.31 -15.25
C ILE A 157 -1.30 6.38 -16.40
#